data_AF-A0A2K4W3Z8-F1
#
_entry.id   AF-A0A2K4W3Z8-F1
#
_cell.length_a   1.000
_cell.length_b   1.000
_cell.length_c   1.000
_cell.angle_alpha   90.00
_cell.angle_beta   90.00
_cell.angle_gamma   90.00
#
_symmetry.space_group_name_H-M   'P 1'
#
loop_
_entity.id
_entity.type
_entity.pdbx_description
1 polymer ?
#
loop_
_entity_poly.entity_id
_entity_poly.type
_entity_poly.pdbx_seq_one_letter_code
_entity_poly.pdbx_strand_id
1 'polypeptide(L)'
;MENEPLPSSWVIDEARAYLRASLLLEQHASDGDVALYWPATMNSALASELYLKSFLVEADPRFPRSEYDPEGHLRLAVGLSGNRHNLFELYRAIPVDLADKLREISGRLSPGFQLEKWIISCSTLFVGTRYPYEASSTKAIDSDVLKLAPHLDQVLSEFLNPVEGQTNQER
;
A
#
# COMPACT_ATOMS: atom_id res chain seq x y z
N MET A 1 24.31 -1.11 12.36
CA MET A 1 23.25 -1.79 11.61
C MET A 1 22.83 -0.83 10.52
N GLU A 2 22.86 -1.27 9.27
CA GLU A 2 22.23 -0.49 8.21
C GLU A 2 20.72 -0.47 8.49
N ASN A 3 20.14 0.72 8.49
CA ASN A 3 18.69 0.86 8.60
C ASN A 3 18.06 0.42 7.28
N GLU A 4 16.89 -0.20 7.34
CA GLU A 4 16.13 -0.55 6.14
C GLU A 4 15.78 0.73 5.36
N PRO A 5 16.10 0.83 4.06
CA PRO A 5 15.70 1.96 3.24
C PRO A 5 14.17 2.05 3.18
N LEU A 6 13.63 3.26 3.34
CA LEU A 6 12.19 3.51 3.30
C LEU A 6 11.80 4.36 2.07
N PRO A 7 10.68 4.04 1.40
CA PRO A 7 9.88 2.83 1.60
C PRO A 7 10.63 1.56 1.18
N SER A 8 10.42 0.46 1.88
CA SER A 8 11.11 -0.82 1.62
C SER A 8 10.68 -1.40 0.27
N SER A 9 11.62 -1.52 -0.66
CA SER A 9 11.39 -2.12 -1.99
C SER A 9 10.92 -3.56 -1.89
N TRP A 10 11.38 -4.31 -0.87
CA TRP A 10 10.96 -5.69 -0.64
C TRP A 10 9.46 -5.77 -0.37
N VAL A 11 8.95 -4.94 0.56
CA VAL A 11 7.51 -4.91 0.88
C VAL A 11 6.68 -4.42 -0.31
N ILE A 12 7.22 -3.49 -1.11
CA ILE A 12 6.59 -3.01 -2.34
C ILE A 12 6.45 -4.14 -3.37
N ASP A 13 7.49 -4.94 -3.58
CA ASP A 13 7.45 -6.06 -4.53
C ASP A 13 6.47 -7.16 -4.08
N GLU A 14 6.35 -7.41 -2.77
CA GLU A 14 5.31 -8.27 -2.23
C GLU A 14 3.91 -7.69 -2.49
N ALA A 15 3.69 -6.40 -2.24
CA ALA A 15 2.42 -5.73 -2.50
C ALA A 15 2.00 -5.80 -3.99
N ARG A 16 2.97 -5.69 -4.91
CA ARG A 16 2.73 -5.81 -6.36
C ARG A 16 2.20 -7.17 -6.77
N ALA A 17 2.59 -8.25 -6.09
CA ALA A 17 2.03 -9.59 -6.36
C ALA A 17 0.53 -9.63 -6.06
N TYR A 18 0.10 -9.05 -4.94
CA TYR A 18 -1.31 -8.93 -4.56
C TYR A 18 -2.09 -7.99 -5.47
N LEU A 19 -1.49 -6.86 -5.86
CA LEU A 19 -2.10 -5.96 -6.85
C LEU A 19 -2.32 -6.68 -8.18
N ARG A 20 -1.32 -7.41 -8.68
CA ARG A 20 -1.45 -8.18 -9.91
C ARG A 20 -2.57 -9.22 -9.83
N ALA A 21 -2.68 -9.93 -8.70
CA ALA A 21 -3.78 -10.88 -8.47
C ALA A 21 -5.14 -10.16 -8.47
N SER A 22 -5.23 -9.01 -7.82
CA SER A 22 -6.45 -8.19 -7.80
C SER A 22 -6.91 -7.80 -9.21
N LEU A 23 -6.01 -7.28 -10.04
CA LEU A 23 -6.33 -6.85 -11.40
C LEU A 23 -6.79 -8.00 -12.30
N LEU A 24 -6.17 -9.18 -12.18
CA LEU A 24 -6.61 -10.37 -12.92
C LEU A 24 -8.03 -10.80 -12.52
N LEU A 25 -8.31 -10.78 -11.21
CA LEU A 25 -9.64 -11.12 -10.69
C LEU A 25 -10.70 -10.09 -11.09
N GLU A 26 -10.37 -8.79 -11.05
CA GLU A 26 -11.26 -7.71 -11.50
C GLU A 26 -11.60 -7.83 -12.99
N GLN A 27 -10.62 -8.17 -13.82
CA GLN A 27 -10.84 -8.40 -15.25
C GLN A 27 -11.84 -9.55 -15.47
N HIS A 28 -11.61 -10.71 -14.84
CA HIS A 28 -12.55 -11.83 -14.94
C HIS A 28 -13.93 -11.51 -14.35
N ALA A 29 -13.99 -10.68 -13.29
CA ALA A 29 -15.25 -10.21 -12.74
C ALA A 29 -16.03 -9.34 -13.73
N SER A 30 -15.32 -8.49 -14.46
CA SER A 30 -15.87 -7.63 -15.52
C SER A 30 -16.35 -8.44 -16.72
N ASP A 31 -15.74 -9.59 -17.00
CA ASP A 31 -16.12 -10.52 -18.07
C ASP A 31 -17.33 -11.41 -17.73
N GLY A 32 -17.90 -11.26 -16.53
CA GLY A 32 -19.18 -11.86 -16.13
C GLY A 32 -19.16 -12.69 -14.86
N ASP A 33 -17.97 -13.02 -14.31
CA ASP A 33 -17.85 -13.73 -13.03
C ASP A 33 -17.85 -12.77 -11.84
N VAL A 34 -18.99 -12.10 -11.63
CA VAL A 34 -19.15 -11.01 -10.64
C VAL A 34 -18.78 -11.41 -9.20
N ALA A 35 -18.74 -12.72 -8.90
CA ALA A 35 -18.30 -13.20 -7.59
C ALA A 35 -16.82 -12.84 -7.31
N LEU A 36 -16.01 -12.66 -8.36
CA LEU A 36 -14.59 -12.35 -8.27
C LEU A 36 -14.29 -10.91 -7.83
N TYR A 37 -15.28 -10.00 -7.81
CA TYR A 37 -15.08 -8.64 -7.27
C TYR A 37 -14.68 -8.66 -5.79
N TRP A 38 -15.20 -9.60 -5.00
CA TRP A 38 -14.85 -9.74 -3.58
C TRP A 38 -13.38 -10.11 -3.38
N PRO A 39 -12.86 -11.22 -3.94
CA PRO A 39 -11.45 -11.54 -3.82
C PRO A 39 -10.56 -10.50 -4.53
N ALA A 40 -10.99 -9.86 -5.62
CA ALA A 40 -10.25 -8.75 -6.23
C ALA A 40 -10.06 -7.60 -5.23
N THR A 41 -11.15 -7.21 -4.55
CA THR A 41 -11.14 -6.14 -3.54
C THR A 41 -10.29 -6.49 -2.33
N MET A 42 -10.37 -7.73 -1.85
CA MET A 42 -9.54 -8.19 -0.73
C MET A 42 -8.04 -8.10 -1.07
N ASN A 43 -7.65 -8.52 -2.28
CA ASN A 43 -6.27 -8.43 -2.74
C ASN A 43 -5.81 -6.97 -2.93
N SER A 44 -6.67 -6.09 -3.46
CA SER A 44 -6.38 -4.65 -3.60
C SER A 44 -6.19 -3.98 -2.24
N ALA A 45 -7.04 -4.31 -1.26
CA ALA A 45 -6.95 -3.79 0.09
C ALA A 45 -5.65 -4.25 0.80
N LEU A 46 -5.26 -5.53 0.61
CA LEU A 46 -3.99 -6.05 1.13
C LEU A 46 -2.78 -5.39 0.47
N ALA A 47 -2.80 -5.19 -0.85
CA ALA A 47 -1.76 -4.46 -1.55
C ALA A 47 -1.63 -3.03 -1.01
N SER A 48 -2.75 -2.32 -0.80
CA SER A 48 -2.77 -0.98 -0.20
C SER A 48 -2.17 -0.97 1.22
N GLU A 49 -2.50 -1.98 2.04
CA GLU A 49 -1.93 -2.13 3.38
C GLU A 49 -0.41 -2.30 3.33
N LEU A 50 0.09 -3.20 2.47
CA LEU A 50 1.53 -3.44 2.30
C LEU A 50 2.27 -2.21 1.76
N TYR A 51 1.68 -1.49 0.79
CA TYR A 51 2.22 -0.24 0.29
C TYR A 51 2.41 0.80 1.40
N LEU A 52 1.44 0.96 2.31
CA LEU A 52 1.61 1.87 3.45
C LEU A 52 2.61 1.32 4.48
N LYS A 53 2.63 0.01 4.71
CA LYS A 53 3.60 -0.63 5.62
C LYS A 53 5.03 -0.55 5.12
N SER A 54 5.25 -0.40 3.81
CA SER A 54 6.61 -0.24 3.25
C SER A 54 7.36 0.95 3.86
N PHE A 55 6.65 1.97 4.36
CA PHE A 55 7.23 3.12 5.07
C PHE A 55 7.49 2.89 6.57
N LEU A 56 7.06 1.75 7.11
CA LEU A 56 6.90 1.51 8.55
C LEU A 56 7.57 0.22 9.00
N VAL A 57 8.50 -0.31 8.21
CA VAL A 57 9.26 -1.52 8.52
C VAL A 57 10.68 -1.19 8.97
N GLU A 58 11.25 -2.11 9.74
CA GLU A 58 12.64 -2.09 10.16
C GLU A 58 13.19 -3.52 10.14
N ALA A 59 14.51 -3.67 10.10
CA ALA A 59 15.14 -4.98 10.26
C ALA A 59 14.73 -5.61 11.60
N ASP A 60 14.35 -6.89 11.61
CA ASP A 60 14.04 -7.62 12.83
C ASP A 60 15.35 -8.06 13.51
N PRO A 61 15.69 -7.51 14.69
CA PRO A 61 16.93 -7.87 15.37
C PRO A 61 16.95 -9.33 15.86
N ARG A 62 15.80 -10.02 15.88
CA ARG A 62 15.71 -11.44 16.24
C ARG A 62 16.11 -12.36 15.07
N PHE A 63 16.03 -11.85 13.85
CA PHE A 63 16.35 -12.57 12.62
C PHE A 63 17.19 -11.67 11.69
N PRO A 64 18.41 -11.31 12.13
CA PRO A 64 19.26 -10.37 11.39
C PRO A 64 19.82 -11.02 10.12
N ARG A 65 20.21 -10.17 9.17
CA ARG A 65 20.98 -10.58 7.99
C ARG A 65 22.27 -11.30 8.41
N SER A 66 22.58 -12.40 7.75
CA SER A 66 23.74 -13.25 8.00
C SER A 66 24.29 -13.85 6.69
N GLU A 67 25.44 -14.51 6.75
CA GLU A 67 26.00 -15.20 5.58
C GLU A 67 25.10 -16.33 5.03
N TYR A 68 24.24 -16.90 5.88
CA TYR A 68 23.30 -17.97 5.51
C TYR A 68 21.89 -17.45 5.19
N ASP A 69 21.61 -16.20 5.56
CA ASP A 69 20.34 -15.51 5.33
C ASP A 69 20.64 -14.03 5.02
N PRO A 70 21.03 -13.71 3.78
CA PRO A 70 21.47 -12.38 3.41
C PRO A 70 20.34 -11.34 3.42
N GLU A 71 19.08 -11.78 3.31
CA GLU A 71 17.90 -10.92 3.33
C GLU A 71 17.47 -10.60 4.76
N GLY A 72 17.62 -11.57 5.68
CA GLY A 72 17.14 -11.45 7.05
C GLY A 72 15.61 -11.34 7.07
N HIS A 73 15.06 -10.72 8.11
CA HIS A 73 13.62 -10.46 8.17
C HIS A 73 13.32 -9.00 8.50
N LEU A 74 12.18 -8.53 8.01
CA LEU A 74 11.61 -7.24 8.38
C LEU A 74 10.48 -7.43 9.39
N ARG A 75 10.29 -6.41 10.22
CA ARG A 75 9.12 -6.29 11.11
C ARG A 75 8.55 -4.89 11.01
N LEU A 76 7.29 -4.73 11.38
CA LEU A 76 6.74 -3.40 11.62
C LEU A 76 7.48 -2.72 12.78
N ALA A 77 7.79 -1.44 12.60
CA ALA A 77 8.53 -0.63 13.55
C ALA A 77 7.91 -0.66 14.95
N VAL A 78 8.75 -0.78 15.97
CA VAL A 78 8.31 -0.79 17.36
C VAL A 78 7.75 0.57 17.74
N GLY A 79 6.56 0.59 18.35
CA GLY A 79 5.90 1.82 18.80
C GLY A 79 4.73 2.27 17.92
N LEU A 80 4.44 1.57 16.82
CA LEU A 80 3.18 1.75 16.10
C LEU A 80 1.99 1.39 17.00
N SER A 81 1.32 2.43 17.50
CA SER A 81 0.06 2.36 18.24
C SER A 81 -1.12 2.22 17.28
N GLY A 82 -2.15 1.47 17.65
CA GLY A 82 -3.38 1.32 16.86
C GLY A 82 -3.53 -0.02 16.16
N ASN A 83 -4.59 -0.12 15.35
CA ASN A 83 -4.86 -1.25 14.48
C ASN A 83 -3.90 -1.23 13.28
N ARG A 84 -2.96 -2.18 13.28
CA ARG A 84 -1.93 -2.36 12.25
C ARG A 84 -2.44 -2.80 10.87
N HIS A 85 -3.76 -2.88 10.71
CA HIS A 85 -4.45 -3.18 9.46
C HIS A 85 -5.38 -2.03 9.02
N ASN A 86 -5.47 -0.95 9.80
CA ASN A 86 -6.24 0.22 9.40
C ASN A 86 -5.39 1.13 8.51
N LEU A 87 -5.81 1.33 7.25
CA LEU A 87 -5.01 2.10 6.30
C LEU A 87 -4.79 3.55 6.73
N PHE A 88 -5.80 4.20 7.33
CA PHE A 88 -5.65 5.57 7.80
C PHE A 88 -4.69 5.69 8.99
N GLU A 89 -4.73 4.73 9.93
CA GLU A 89 -3.77 4.70 11.05
C GLU A 89 -2.34 4.43 10.55
N LEU A 90 -2.17 3.55 9.56
CA LEU A 90 -0.88 3.32 8.90
C LEU A 90 -0.39 4.60 8.20
N TYR A 91 -1.23 5.25 7.40
CA TYR A 91 -0.87 6.49 6.70
C TYR A 91 -0.47 7.60 7.68
N ARG A 92 -1.19 7.76 8.79
CA ARG A 92 -0.87 8.75 9.84
C ARG A 92 0.42 8.45 10.59
N ALA A 93 0.90 7.20 10.56
CA ALA A 93 2.13 6.81 11.22
C ALA A 93 3.36 7.00 10.33
N ILE A 94 3.20 7.30 9.04
CA ILE A 94 4.31 7.56 8.12
C ILE A 94 5.03 8.84 8.59
N PRO A 95 6.38 8.84 8.65
CA PRO A 95 7.17 10.04 8.93
C PRO A 95 6.75 11.22 8.04
N VAL A 96 6.66 12.41 8.61
CA VAL A 96 6.04 13.58 7.96
C VAL A 96 6.67 13.94 6.62
N ASP A 97 8.00 13.83 6.52
CA ASP A 97 8.78 14.06 5.31
C ASP A 97 8.45 13.06 4.19
N LEU A 98 8.31 11.78 4.53
CA LEU A 98 7.91 10.74 3.58
C LEU A 98 6.44 10.89 3.18
N ALA A 99 5.57 11.27 4.13
CA ALA A 99 4.15 11.51 3.86
C ALA A 99 3.92 12.73 2.97
N ASP A 100 4.68 13.82 3.17
CA ASP A 100 4.68 15.00 2.31
C ASP A 100 5.10 14.63 0.89
N LYS A 101 6.21 13.90 0.73
CA LYS A 101 6.70 13.45 -0.58
C LYS A 101 5.70 12.52 -1.28
N LEU A 102 5.05 11.63 -0.53
CA LEU A 102 4.01 10.74 -1.05
C LEU A 102 2.79 11.55 -1.56
N ARG A 103 2.35 12.57 -0.81
CA ARG A 103 1.27 13.48 -1.22
C ARG A 103 1.64 14.29 -2.46
N GLU A 104 2.87 14.79 -2.52
CA GLU A 104 3.39 15.55 -3.67
C GLU A 104 3.37 14.70 -4.95
N ILE A 105 3.96 13.51 -4.91
CA ILE A 105 3.99 12.59 -6.05
C ILE A 105 2.57 12.21 -6.46
N SER A 106 1.71 11.87 -5.49
CA SER A 106 0.29 11.57 -5.74
C SER A 106 -0.42 12.71 -6.47
N GLY A 107 -0.26 13.94 -5.99
CA GLY A 107 -0.90 15.12 -6.57
C GLY A 107 -0.40 15.45 -7.98
N ARG A 108 0.89 15.19 -8.25
CA ARG A 108 1.49 15.38 -9.58
C ARG A 108 1.07 14.30 -10.57
N LEU A 109 1.07 13.03 -10.17
CA LEU A 109 0.67 11.91 -11.03
C LEU A 109 -0.81 11.95 -11.38
N SER A 110 -1.67 12.31 -10.43
CA SER A 110 -3.12 12.36 -10.63
C SER A 110 -3.71 13.61 -9.96
N PRO A 111 -3.67 14.78 -10.64
CA PRO A 111 -4.25 16.00 -10.12
C PRO A 111 -5.73 15.82 -9.76
N GLY A 112 -6.10 16.17 -8.53
CA GLY A 112 -7.47 16.02 -8.02
C GLY A 112 -7.76 14.64 -7.40
N PHE A 113 -6.82 13.69 -7.43
CA PHE A 113 -6.96 12.45 -6.67
C PHE A 113 -6.89 12.74 -5.17
N GLN A 114 -8.01 12.59 -4.48
CA GLN A 114 -8.13 12.82 -3.04
C GLN A 114 -7.55 11.63 -2.26
N LEU A 115 -6.23 11.49 -2.25
CA LEU A 115 -5.51 10.36 -1.68
C LEU A 115 -5.97 10.01 -0.26
N GLU A 116 -5.98 10.98 0.66
CA GLU A 116 -6.35 10.74 2.05
C GLU A 116 -7.80 10.27 2.18
N LYS A 117 -8.70 10.83 1.36
CA LYS A 117 -10.09 10.40 1.31
C LYS A 117 -10.20 8.94 0.88
N TRP A 118 -9.46 8.53 -0.15
CA TRP A 118 -9.44 7.13 -0.60
C TRP A 118 -8.87 6.19 0.46
N ILE A 119 -7.79 6.59 1.14
CA ILE A 119 -7.21 5.82 2.26
C ILE A 119 -8.25 5.66 3.38
N ILE A 120 -8.97 6.72 3.75
CA ILE A 120 -10.03 6.67 4.76
C ILE A 120 -11.16 5.74 4.32
N SER A 121 -11.65 5.90 3.08
CA SER A 121 -12.73 5.07 2.52
C SER A 121 -12.36 3.58 2.48
N CYS A 122 -11.08 3.25 2.28
CA CYS A 122 -10.60 1.87 2.22
C CYS A 122 -10.09 1.33 3.57
N SER A 123 -10.13 2.12 4.65
CA SER A 123 -9.39 1.84 5.89
C SER A 123 -9.73 0.54 6.60
N THR A 124 -10.96 0.06 6.46
CA THR A 124 -11.40 -1.22 7.04
C THR A 124 -11.80 -2.24 5.98
N LEU A 125 -11.56 -1.93 4.70
CA LEU A 125 -12.05 -2.71 3.58
C LEU A 125 -11.47 -4.12 3.57
N PHE A 126 -10.19 -4.28 3.89
CA PHE A 126 -9.56 -5.59 3.99
C PHE A 126 -10.29 -6.47 5.03
N VAL A 127 -10.53 -5.95 6.23
CA VAL A 127 -11.21 -6.70 7.30
C VAL A 127 -12.67 -6.96 6.96
N GLY A 128 -13.36 -5.95 6.41
CA GLY A 128 -14.79 -5.98 6.12
C GLY A 128 -15.19 -6.88 4.95
N THR A 129 -14.26 -7.19 4.04
CA THR A 129 -14.55 -7.97 2.82
C THR A 129 -14.27 -9.47 2.96
N ARG A 130 -13.63 -9.93 4.05
CA ARG A 130 -13.27 -11.35 4.25
C ARG A 130 -14.46 -12.27 4.45
N TYR A 131 -15.47 -11.79 5.17
CA TYR A 131 -16.62 -12.60 5.59
C TYR A 131 -17.94 -11.89 5.25
N PRO A 132 -18.30 -11.76 3.97
CA PRO A 132 -19.50 -11.01 3.54
C PRO A 132 -20.81 -11.57 4.14
N TYR A 133 -20.79 -12.83 4.60
CA TYR A 133 -21.90 -13.47 5.32
C TYR A 133 -22.08 -13.00 6.77
N GLU A 134 -21.08 -12.40 7.42
CA GLU A 134 -21.18 -11.92 8.80
C GLU A 134 -22.02 -10.64 8.90
N ALA A 135 -22.73 -10.41 10.01
CA ALA A 135 -23.62 -9.25 10.14
C ALA A 135 -22.89 -7.89 10.03
N SER A 136 -21.64 -7.82 10.52
CA SER A 136 -20.81 -6.62 10.56
C SER A 136 -19.91 -6.41 9.33
N SER A 137 -20.04 -7.23 8.30
CA SER A 137 -19.20 -7.14 7.11
C SER A 137 -19.69 -6.10 6.10
N THR A 138 -18.78 -5.74 5.18
CA THR A 138 -19.11 -4.92 4.02
C THR A 138 -20.17 -5.63 3.18
N LYS A 139 -21.30 -4.95 2.92
CA LYS A 139 -22.45 -5.53 2.20
C LYS A 139 -22.49 -5.25 0.71
N ALA A 140 -21.71 -4.27 0.25
CA ALA A 140 -21.55 -3.94 -1.15
C ALA A 140 -20.14 -3.43 -1.39
N ILE A 141 -19.57 -3.76 -2.55
CA ILE A 141 -18.30 -3.21 -3.00
C ILE A 141 -18.60 -2.12 -4.02
N ASP A 142 -18.13 -0.92 -3.73
CA ASP A 142 -17.96 0.11 -4.74
C ASP A 142 -16.66 -0.20 -5.49
N SER A 143 -16.71 -0.42 -6.81
CA SER A 143 -15.53 -0.73 -7.63
C SER A 143 -14.45 0.35 -7.52
N ASP A 144 -14.82 1.57 -7.14
CA ASP A 144 -13.86 2.66 -6.98
C ASP A 144 -12.79 2.38 -5.91
N VAL A 145 -13.05 1.48 -4.96
CA VAL A 145 -12.04 1.05 -3.99
C VAL A 145 -10.84 0.36 -4.64
N LEU A 146 -11.01 -0.22 -5.84
CA LEU A 146 -9.94 -0.86 -6.61
C LEU A 146 -8.96 0.15 -7.21
N LYS A 147 -9.28 1.46 -7.17
CA LYS A 147 -8.42 2.53 -7.71
C LYS A 147 -7.24 2.88 -6.79
N LEU A 148 -7.33 2.61 -5.48
CA LEU A 148 -6.31 3.04 -4.52
C LEU A 148 -4.99 2.30 -4.70
N ALA A 149 -5.00 0.96 -4.77
CA ALA A 149 -3.77 0.17 -4.87
C ALA A 149 -2.96 0.44 -6.16
N PRO A 150 -3.57 0.52 -7.37
CA PRO A 150 -2.87 0.93 -8.57
C PRO A 150 -2.23 2.33 -8.45
N HIS A 151 -2.94 3.27 -7.83
CA HIS A 151 -2.43 4.63 -7.63
C HIS A 151 -1.22 4.63 -6.68
N LEU A 152 -1.29 3.89 -5.57
CA LEU A 152 -0.17 3.75 -4.64
C LEU A 152 1.06 3.08 -5.30
N ASP A 153 0.88 2.07 -6.15
CA ASP A 153 1.98 1.45 -6.89
C ASP A 153 2.71 2.42 -7.81
N GLN A 154 1.97 3.27 -8.53
CA GLN A 154 2.56 4.32 -9.38
C GLN A 154 3.35 5.33 -8.55
N VAL A 155 2.75 5.81 -7.45
CA VAL A 155 3.40 6.74 -6.52
C VAL A 155 4.70 6.15 -5.96
N LEU A 156 4.68 4.89 -5.53
CA LEU A 156 5.84 4.21 -4.96
C LEU A 156 6.92 3.89 -6.00
N SER A 157 6.52 3.57 -7.24
CA SER A 157 7.46 3.38 -8.34
C SER A 157 8.27 4.64 -8.62
N GLU A 158 7.62 5.80 -8.59
CA GLU A 158 8.29 7.09 -8.71
C GLU A 158 9.03 7.50 -7.42
N PHE A 159 8.55 7.09 -6.25
CA PHE A 159 9.25 7.34 -4.99
C PHE A 159 10.63 6.68 -4.97
N LEU A 160 10.73 5.43 -5.47
CA LEU A 160 11.97 4.66 -5.58
C LEU A 160 12.85 5.11 -6.75
N ASN A 161 12.25 5.57 -7.84
CA ASN A 161 12.94 6.03 -9.04
C ASN A 161 12.48 7.45 -9.39
N PRO A 162 12.91 8.47 -8.63
CA PRO A 162 12.50 9.84 -8.89
C PRO A 162 12.98 10.23 -10.29
N VAL A 163 12.07 10.75 -11.11
CA VAL A 163 12.43 11.27 -12.43
C VAL A 163 13.31 12.51 -12.21
N GLU A 164 14.61 12.40 -12.50
CA GLU A 164 15.52 13.55 -12.45
C GLU A 164 15.08 14.60 -13.48
N GLY A 165 14.58 15.75 -13.02
CA GLY A 165 14.35 16.88 -13.93
C GLY A 165 13.44 17.98 -13.39
N GLN A 166 14.02 18.88 -12.58
CA GLN A 166 13.98 20.34 -12.82
C GLN A 166 14.94 21.04 -11.85
N THR A 167 16.24 20.85 -12.10
CA THR A 167 17.26 21.79 -11.63
C THR A 167 17.05 23.09 -12.43
N ASN A 168 16.28 24.03 -11.89
CA ASN A 168 16.33 25.40 -12.36
C ASN A 168 17.69 25.97 -11.96
N GLN A 169 18.64 25.88 -12.90
CA GLN A 169 19.67 26.89 -13.03
C GLN A 169 18.97 28.19 -13.37
N GLU A 170 18.75 29.04 -12.38
CA GLU A 170 18.59 30.46 -12.64
C GLU A 170 19.93 31.15 -12.42
N ARG A 171 20.34 31.84 -13.49
CA ARG A 171 21.55 32.64 -13.66
C ARG A 171 21.50 33.93 -12.84
#